data_AF-A0AAP0SB82-F1
#
_entry.id   AF-A0AAP0SB82-F1
#
_cell.length_a   1.000
_cell.length_b   1.000
_cell.length_c   1.000
_cell.angle_alpha   90.00
_cell.angle_beta   90.00
_cell.angle_gamma   90.00
#
_symmetry.space_group_name_H-M   'P 1'
#
loop_
_entity.id
_entity.type
_entity.pdbx_description
1 polymer ?
#
loop_
_entity_poly.entity_id
_entity_poly.type
_entity_poly.pdbx_seq_one_letter_code
_entity_poly.pdbx_strand_id
1 'polypeptide(L)'
;MGDSATLEQTAGNIEEEVTRVVEQAKELQDSAASFLSKASNDEQSLRLRAISLDSSIRRLRSLIDSLLSNKILDPKLADKLEDELQRARCIMVDGDAASFLPGKAQGGFLRMFLGPINVRATRKDVQLKVKEEYNSYRDRTALLFLLFPSILLILRSWIWDGCLPAFPVQLYQAWLLFLYTGLALRENILRVNGSDIRPWWIYHHYCAMVMALVSLTWEIKGQPNCNQKQRGVQLFLQWAMMQGVSMLLQNRYQRQRLYTRIALGKAKRMDVVWGETAGVDGQLWLLCPILFILQVI
;
A
#
# COMPACT_ATOMS: atom_id res chain seq x y z
N MET A 1 -20.70 -25.63 -48.99
CA MET A 1 -19.58 -24.76 -49.45
C MET A 1 -19.85 -23.27 -49.30
N GLY A 2 -21.12 -22.79 -49.25
CA GLY A 2 -21.44 -21.36 -49.05
C GLY A 2 -21.18 -20.81 -47.63
N ASP A 3 -21.45 -21.60 -46.59
CA ASP A 3 -21.35 -21.15 -45.18
C ASP A 3 -19.90 -20.96 -44.70
N SER A 4 -18.94 -21.68 -45.28
CA SER A 4 -17.51 -21.55 -44.96
C SER A 4 -16.93 -20.23 -45.47
N ALA A 5 -17.33 -19.82 -46.67
CA ALA A 5 -16.84 -18.58 -47.30
C ALA A 5 -17.39 -17.32 -46.59
N THR A 6 -18.62 -17.39 -46.07
CA THR A 6 -19.22 -16.29 -45.29
C THR A 6 -18.59 -16.16 -43.91
N LEU A 7 -18.24 -17.27 -43.25
CA LEU A 7 -17.51 -17.26 -41.98
C LEU A 7 -16.09 -16.71 -42.13
N GLU A 8 -15.37 -17.07 -43.19
CA GLU A 8 -14.03 -16.53 -43.49
C GLU A 8 -14.07 -15.02 -43.77
N GLN A 9 -15.05 -14.54 -44.55
CA GLN A 9 -15.22 -13.11 -44.82
C GLN A 9 -15.59 -12.34 -43.54
N THR A 10 -16.42 -12.92 -42.67
CA THR A 10 -16.77 -12.33 -41.37
C THR A 10 -15.56 -12.27 -40.43
N ALA A 11 -14.74 -13.32 -40.41
CA ALA A 11 -13.51 -13.35 -39.60
C ALA A 11 -12.48 -12.31 -40.07
N GLY A 12 -12.29 -12.16 -41.39
CA GLY A 12 -11.40 -11.13 -41.95
C GLY A 12 -11.85 -9.70 -41.62
N ASN A 13 -13.16 -9.42 -41.70
CA ASN A 13 -13.72 -8.13 -41.32
C ASN A 13 -13.50 -7.83 -39.82
N ILE A 14 -13.63 -8.84 -38.95
CA ILE A 14 -13.37 -8.70 -37.51
C ILE A 14 -11.88 -8.43 -37.24
N GLU A 15 -10.97 -9.12 -37.93
CA GLU A 15 -9.52 -8.91 -37.78
C GLU A 15 -9.10 -7.49 -38.19
N GLU A 16 -9.62 -6.99 -39.32
CA GLU A 16 -9.39 -5.62 -39.76
C GLU A 16 -9.96 -4.60 -38.77
N GLU A 17 -11.16 -4.84 -38.25
CA GLU A 17 -11.79 -3.98 -37.26
C GLU A 17 -10.99 -3.95 -35.94
N VAL A 18 -10.53 -5.11 -35.46
CA VAL A 18 -9.66 -5.20 -34.26
C VAL A 18 -8.35 -4.46 -34.49
N THR A 19 -7.72 -4.61 -35.67
CA THR A 19 -6.49 -3.91 -36.01
C THR A 19 -6.69 -2.40 -36.01
N ARG A 20 -7.80 -1.93 -36.61
CA ARG A 20 -8.18 -0.51 -36.60
C ARG A 20 -8.37 0.03 -35.18
N VAL A 21 -9.05 -0.72 -34.31
CA VAL A 21 -9.25 -0.32 -32.90
C VAL A 21 -7.91 -0.26 -32.15
N VAL A 22 -6.99 -1.19 -32.41
CA VAL A 22 -5.65 -1.18 -31.81
C VAL A 22 -4.86 0.06 -32.24
N GLU A 23 -4.89 0.43 -33.52
CA GLU A 23 -4.22 1.66 -34.00
C GLU A 23 -4.85 2.92 -33.40
N GLN A 24 -6.18 3.02 -33.36
CA GLN A 24 -6.88 4.13 -32.69
C GLN A 24 -6.52 4.25 -31.21
N ALA A 25 -6.36 3.12 -30.51
CA ALA A 25 -5.92 3.12 -29.12
C ALA A 25 -4.49 3.65 -28.96
N LYS A 26 -3.57 3.32 -29.89
CA LYS A 26 -2.20 3.86 -29.90
C LYS A 26 -2.19 5.37 -30.17
N GLU A 27 -2.90 5.82 -31.19
CA GLU A 27 -3.01 7.26 -31.53
C GLU A 27 -3.58 8.08 -30.36
N LEU A 28 -4.62 7.56 -29.69
CA LEU A 28 -5.18 8.19 -28.51
C LEU A 28 -4.17 8.22 -27.35
N GLN A 29 -3.43 7.13 -27.14
CA GLN A 29 -2.41 7.04 -26.10
C GLN A 29 -1.27 8.06 -26.33
N ASP A 30 -0.82 8.24 -27.56
CA ASP A 30 0.21 9.22 -27.93
C ASP A 30 -0.30 10.66 -27.77
N SER A 31 -1.52 10.92 -28.22
CA SER A 31 -2.20 12.20 -28.04
C SER A 31 -2.35 12.54 -26.55
N ALA A 32 -2.81 11.58 -25.74
CA ALA A 32 -2.94 11.73 -24.29
C ALA A 32 -1.58 11.92 -23.61
N ALA A 33 -0.54 11.20 -24.03
CA ALA A 33 0.82 11.37 -23.49
C ALA A 33 1.36 12.78 -23.77
N SER A 34 1.13 13.30 -24.98
CA SER A 34 1.52 14.67 -25.36
C SER A 34 0.75 15.74 -24.58
N PHE A 35 -0.54 15.52 -24.31
CA PHE A 35 -1.34 16.43 -23.49
C PHE A 35 -0.89 16.42 -22.03
N LEU A 36 -0.69 15.23 -21.46
CA LEU A 36 -0.25 15.06 -20.07
C LEU A 36 1.15 15.64 -19.84
N SER A 37 2.06 15.57 -20.82
CA SER A 37 3.38 16.18 -20.70
C SER A 37 3.31 17.71 -20.65
N LYS A 38 2.48 18.33 -21.50
CA LYS A 38 2.21 19.77 -21.46
C LYS A 38 1.56 20.18 -20.13
N ALA A 39 0.48 19.48 -19.74
CA ALA A 39 -0.21 19.74 -18.47
C ALA A 39 0.72 19.58 -17.25
N SER A 40 1.63 18.60 -17.27
CA SER A 40 2.62 18.41 -16.22
C SER A 40 3.61 19.59 -16.11
N ASN A 41 4.02 20.17 -17.24
CA ASN A 41 4.90 21.33 -17.24
C ASN A 41 4.19 22.56 -16.67
N ASP A 42 2.94 22.79 -17.07
CA ASP A 42 2.12 23.89 -16.54
C ASP A 42 1.83 23.72 -15.05
N GLU A 43 1.51 22.50 -14.61
CA GLU A 43 1.36 22.15 -13.20
C GLU A 43 2.64 22.44 -12.40
N GLN A 44 3.81 22.10 -12.95
CA GLN A 44 5.10 22.35 -12.27
C GLN A 44 5.39 23.85 -12.15
N SER A 45 5.05 24.64 -13.17
CA SER A 45 5.16 26.11 -13.13
C SER A 45 4.25 26.71 -12.05
N LEU A 46 2.97 26.29 -11.99
CA LEU A 46 2.02 26.72 -10.96
C LEU A 46 2.48 26.30 -9.56
N ARG A 47 3.04 25.10 -9.43
CA ARG A 47 3.59 24.58 -8.16
C ARG A 47 4.77 25.40 -7.65
N LEU A 48 5.69 25.79 -8.52
CA LEU A 48 6.81 26.67 -8.14
C LEU A 48 6.29 28.04 -7.67
N ARG A 49 5.31 28.61 -8.37
CA ARG A 49 4.67 29.88 -7.96
C ARG A 49 3.96 29.76 -6.61
N ALA A 50 3.19 28.70 -6.39
CA ALA A 50 2.49 28.45 -5.14
C ALA A 50 3.47 28.30 -3.96
N ILE A 51 4.55 27.54 -4.12
CA ILE A 51 5.59 27.37 -3.10
C ILE A 51 6.33 28.70 -2.82
N SER A 52 6.68 29.45 -3.87
CA SER A 52 7.31 30.77 -3.74
C SER A 52 6.42 31.76 -2.98
N LEU A 53 5.11 31.72 -3.23
CA LEU A 53 4.16 32.60 -2.54
C LEU A 53 3.95 32.17 -1.07
N ASP A 54 3.79 30.87 -0.79
CA ASP A 54 3.66 30.34 0.58
C ASP A 54 4.89 30.67 1.44
N SER A 55 6.10 30.51 0.87
CA SER A 55 7.35 30.88 1.54
C SER A 55 7.46 32.40 1.77
N SER A 56 6.98 33.22 0.84
CA SER A 56 6.94 34.68 1.00
C SER A 56 5.99 35.12 2.11
N ILE A 57 4.81 34.50 2.21
CA ILE A 57 3.84 34.73 3.30
C ILE A 57 4.47 34.35 4.65
N ARG A 58 5.09 33.17 4.76
CA ARG A 58 5.77 32.74 6.00
C ARG A 58 6.90 33.69 6.40
N ARG A 59 7.69 34.15 5.42
CA ARG A 59 8.76 35.12 5.67
C ARG A 59 8.20 36.43 6.20
N LEU A 60 7.17 36.98 5.56
CA LEU A 60 6.54 38.23 6.00
C LEU A 60 5.96 38.11 7.42
N ARG A 61 5.32 36.98 7.76
CA ARG A 61 4.89 36.70 9.14
C ARG A 61 6.04 36.76 10.14
N SER A 62 7.12 36.02 9.87
CA SER A 62 8.28 36.00 10.76
C SER A 62 8.92 37.38 10.91
N LEU A 63 8.89 38.21 9.86
CA LEU A 63 9.36 39.59 9.93
C LEU A 63 8.45 40.45 10.80
N ILE A 64 7.13 40.35 10.64
CA ILE A 64 6.16 41.06 11.49
C ILE A 64 6.33 40.65 12.96
N ASP A 65 6.41 39.35 13.25
CA ASP A 65 6.65 38.84 14.60
C ASP A 65 7.95 39.39 15.21
N SER A 66 9.02 39.47 14.41
CA SER A 66 10.31 40.01 14.86
C SER A 66 10.26 41.52 15.11
N LEU A 67 9.58 42.30 14.26
CA LEU A 67 9.45 43.74 14.39
C LEU A 67 8.53 44.13 15.56
N LEU A 68 7.50 43.32 15.81
CA LEU A 68 6.62 43.45 16.97
C LEU A 68 7.38 43.14 18.27
N SER A 69 8.16 42.05 18.29
CA SER A 69 9.00 41.68 19.44
C SER A 69 10.03 42.76 19.78
N ASN A 70 10.60 43.41 18.76
CA ASN A 70 11.53 44.53 18.93
C ASN A 70 10.85 45.88 19.23
N LYS A 71 9.52 45.92 19.35
CA LYS A 71 8.71 47.13 19.58
C LYS A 71 8.90 48.25 18.54
N ILE A 72 9.36 47.89 17.34
CA ILE A 72 9.58 48.84 16.24
C ILE A 72 8.25 49.12 15.51
N LEU A 73 7.34 48.14 15.52
CA LEU A 73 6.05 48.19 14.84
C LEU A 73 4.91 48.42 15.83
N ASP A 74 3.95 49.28 15.45
CA ASP A 74 2.70 49.49 16.22
C ASP A 74 1.89 48.18 16.27
N PRO A 75 1.48 47.69 17.46
CA PRO A 75 0.64 46.51 17.60
C PRO A 75 -0.61 46.52 16.71
N LYS A 76 -1.28 47.67 16.54
CA LYS A 76 -2.48 47.75 15.71
C LYS A 76 -2.19 47.55 14.22
N LEU A 77 -1.02 48.02 13.77
CA LEU A 77 -0.58 47.83 12.39
C LEU A 77 -0.12 46.39 12.15
N ALA A 78 0.53 45.76 13.14
CA ALA A 78 0.93 44.36 13.10
C ALA A 78 -0.29 43.44 12.96
N ASP A 79 -1.33 43.63 13.78
CA ASP A 79 -2.56 42.85 13.72
C ASP A 79 -3.24 42.97 12.34
N LYS A 80 -3.30 44.18 11.78
CA LYS A 80 -3.87 44.42 10.45
C LYS A 80 -3.09 43.69 9.34
N LEU A 81 -1.76 43.73 9.40
CA LEU A 81 -0.91 43.05 8.41
C LEU A 81 -1.00 41.54 8.53
N GLU A 82 -1.10 41.02 9.75
CA GLU A 82 -1.28 39.59 10.01
C GLU A 82 -2.63 39.09 9.49
N ASP A 83 -3.70 39.87 9.67
CA ASP A 83 -5.02 39.60 9.10
C ASP A 83 -4.99 39.53 7.56
N GLU A 84 -4.32 40.48 6.89
CA GLU A 84 -4.17 40.44 5.43
C GLU A 84 -3.34 39.24 4.95
N LEU A 85 -2.26 38.89 5.65
CA LEU A 85 -1.47 37.69 5.35
C LEU A 85 -2.26 36.40 5.58
N GLN A 86 -3.09 36.37 6.62
CA GLN A 86 -3.97 35.24 6.90
C GLN A 86 -5.05 35.11 5.81
N ARG A 87 -5.64 36.20 5.33
CA ARG A 87 -6.57 36.17 4.19
C ARG A 87 -5.89 35.65 2.92
N ALA A 88 -4.70 36.16 2.58
CA ALA A 88 -3.93 35.68 1.44
C ALA A 88 -3.65 34.18 1.55
N ARG A 89 -3.32 33.70 2.75
CA ARG A 89 -3.12 32.27 3.00
C ARG A 89 -4.41 31.45 2.89
N CYS A 90 -5.55 31.95 3.35
CA CYS A 90 -6.85 31.25 3.20
C CYS A 90 -7.20 31.11 1.73
N ILE A 91 -7.03 32.16 0.91
CA ILE A 91 -7.24 32.09 -0.54
C ILE A 91 -6.39 30.99 -1.18
N MET A 92 -5.13 30.85 -0.75
CA MET A 92 -4.24 29.82 -1.27
C MET A 92 -4.55 28.40 -0.78
N VAL A 93 -4.97 28.24 0.47
CA VAL A 93 -5.14 26.93 1.13
C VAL A 93 -6.54 26.36 0.93
N ASP A 94 -7.55 27.22 0.81
CA ASP A 94 -8.94 26.81 0.62
C ASP A 94 -9.37 26.88 -0.86
N GLY A 95 -8.62 27.60 -1.70
CA GLY A 95 -8.80 27.64 -3.15
C GLY A 95 -8.09 26.51 -3.91
N ASP A 96 -8.22 26.50 -5.24
CA ASP A 96 -7.64 25.48 -6.13
C ASP A 96 -6.10 25.44 -6.08
N ALA A 97 -5.46 26.52 -5.62
CA ALA A 97 -4.02 26.57 -5.44
C ALA A 97 -3.49 25.54 -4.42
N ALA A 98 -4.37 25.06 -3.52
CA ALA A 98 -4.04 24.12 -2.45
C ALA A 98 -3.53 22.78 -2.97
N SER A 99 -3.96 22.35 -4.17
CA SER A 99 -3.46 21.10 -4.78
C SER A 99 -2.00 21.16 -5.19
N PHE A 100 -1.46 22.36 -5.41
CA PHE A 100 -0.06 22.57 -5.79
C PHE A 100 0.86 22.81 -4.58
N LEU A 101 0.29 23.14 -3.42
CA LEU A 101 1.05 23.23 -2.19
C LEU A 101 1.52 21.85 -1.72
N PRO A 102 2.68 21.76 -1.05
CA PRO A 102 3.09 20.50 -0.45
C PRO A 102 2.00 20.02 0.50
N GLY A 103 1.50 18.80 0.27
CA GLY A 103 0.48 18.19 1.11
C GLY A 103 0.91 18.23 2.58
N LYS A 104 -0.02 18.54 3.48
CA LYS A 104 0.25 18.51 4.92
C LYS A 104 0.84 17.14 5.28
N ALA A 105 1.92 17.16 6.07
CA ALA A 105 2.51 15.93 6.56
C ALA A 105 1.42 15.09 7.22
N GLN A 106 1.30 13.83 6.80
CA GLN A 106 0.34 12.92 7.41
C GLN A 106 0.62 12.81 8.89
N GLY A 107 -0.44 12.78 9.71
CA GLY A 107 -0.31 12.53 11.13
C GLY A 107 0.51 11.25 11.39
N GLY A 108 1.30 11.24 12.47
CA GLY A 108 2.23 10.15 12.77
C GLY A 108 1.58 8.76 12.76
N PHE A 109 0.32 8.67 13.21
CA PHE A 109 -0.50 7.46 13.16
C PHE A 109 -0.69 6.93 11.74
N LEU A 110 -1.11 7.79 10.80
CA LEU A 110 -1.33 7.38 9.42
C LEU A 110 0.00 6.99 8.75
N ARG A 111 1.07 7.73 9.04
CA ARG A 111 2.42 7.42 8.56
C ARG A 111 2.94 6.07 9.07
N MET A 112 2.56 5.68 10.29
CA MET A 112 2.89 4.37 10.85
C MET A 112 2.28 3.24 10.00
N PHE A 113 1.01 3.37 9.62
CA PHE A 113 0.30 2.36 8.84
C PHE A 113 0.48 2.45 7.34
N LEU A 114 0.71 3.61 6.74
CA LEU A 114 0.81 3.77 5.28
C LEU A 114 2.23 4.03 4.80
N GLY A 115 3.13 4.52 5.66
CA GLY A 115 4.45 5.00 5.25
C GLY A 115 4.39 6.45 4.74
N PRO A 116 5.41 6.93 4.01
CA PRO A 116 5.52 8.31 3.53
C PRO A 116 4.66 8.60 2.28
N ILE A 117 3.47 7.98 2.17
CA ILE A 117 2.66 7.97 0.94
C ILE A 117 1.48 8.92 1.06
N ASN A 118 1.28 9.84 0.12
CA ASN A 118 0.06 10.63 0.06
C ASN A 118 -1.15 9.76 -0.35
N VAL A 119 -2.21 9.72 0.47
CA VAL A 119 -3.44 8.98 0.17
C VAL A 119 -4.14 9.51 -1.09
N ARG A 120 -3.97 10.80 -1.39
CA ARG A 120 -4.47 11.44 -2.61
C ARG A 120 -3.51 11.20 -3.78
N ALA A 121 -3.51 9.98 -4.32
CA ALA A 121 -2.72 9.59 -5.47
C ALA A 121 -3.48 9.88 -6.79
N THR A 122 -3.76 11.16 -7.07
CA THR A 122 -4.42 11.56 -8.32
C THR A 122 -3.50 11.43 -9.53
N ARG A 123 -2.19 11.54 -9.33
CA ARG A 123 -1.20 11.45 -10.41
C ARG A 123 -0.64 10.02 -10.55
N LYS A 124 -0.39 9.60 -11.80
CA LYS A 124 0.12 8.25 -12.12
C LYS A 124 1.48 7.95 -11.46
N ASP A 125 2.37 8.93 -11.36
CA ASP A 125 3.66 8.80 -10.64
C ASP A 125 3.46 8.55 -9.14
N VAL A 126 2.50 9.23 -8.51
CA VAL A 126 2.17 9.03 -7.09
C VAL A 126 1.53 7.65 -6.87
N GLN A 127 0.67 7.19 -7.78
CA GLN A 127 0.07 5.86 -7.73
C GLN A 127 1.14 4.76 -7.80
N LEU A 128 2.12 4.90 -8.69
CA LEU A 128 3.22 3.95 -8.79
C LEU A 128 4.09 3.95 -7.54
N LYS A 129 4.35 5.12 -6.95
CA LYS A 129 5.03 5.22 -5.66
C LYS A 129 4.26 4.52 -4.54
N VAL A 130 2.92 4.61 -4.50
CA VAL A 130 2.08 3.87 -3.54
C VAL A 130 2.31 2.36 -3.69
N LYS A 131 2.34 1.87 -4.93
CA LYS A 131 2.60 0.46 -5.26
C LYS A 131 4.01 0.01 -4.84
N GLU A 132 5.02 0.83 -5.08
CA GLU A 132 6.41 0.54 -4.69
C GLU A 132 6.55 0.43 -3.17
N GLU A 133 5.98 1.38 -2.44
CA GLU A 133 5.98 1.39 -0.97
C GLU A 133 5.18 0.20 -0.39
N TYR A 134 4.08 -0.19 -1.03
CA TYR A 134 3.39 -1.44 -0.68
C TYR A 134 4.26 -2.68 -0.89
N ASN A 135 4.95 -2.80 -2.03
CA ASN A 135 5.81 -3.95 -2.29
C ASN A 135 6.99 -4.02 -1.31
N SER A 136 7.61 -2.87 -1.02
CA SER A 136 8.67 -2.75 -0.01
C SER A 136 8.17 -3.15 1.39
N TYR A 137 6.99 -2.65 1.80
CA TYR A 137 6.35 -3.02 3.04
C TYR A 137 6.07 -4.53 3.11
N ARG A 138 5.53 -5.11 2.04
CA ARG A 138 5.20 -6.54 1.93
C ARG A 138 6.44 -7.44 1.99
N ASP A 139 7.56 -7.04 1.40
CA ASP A 139 8.82 -7.80 1.49
C ASP A 139 9.39 -7.77 2.90
N ARG A 140 9.47 -6.58 3.50
CA ARG A 140 9.97 -6.41 4.87
C ARG A 140 9.12 -7.18 5.86
N THR A 141 7.80 -7.12 5.71
CA THR A 141 6.87 -7.80 6.61
C THR A 141 6.82 -9.30 6.39
N ALA A 142 6.98 -9.81 5.17
CA ALA A 142 7.10 -11.25 4.92
C ALA A 142 8.36 -11.84 5.58
N LEU A 143 9.48 -11.11 5.54
CA LEU A 143 10.70 -11.50 6.24
C LEU A 143 10.50 -11.50 7.77
N LEU A 144 9.88 -10.46 8.33
CA LEU A 144 9.53 -10.44 9.75
C LEU A 144 8.53 -11.53 10.15
N PHE A 145 7.57 -11.84 9.28
CA PHE A 145 6.57 -12.90 9.50
C PHE A 145 7.20 -14.28 9.64
N LEU A 146 8.33 -14.51 8.95
CA LEU A 146 9.13 -15.72 9.10
C LEU A 146 10.04 -15.66 10.33
N LEU A 147 10.78 -14.56 10.51
CA LEU A 147 11.83 -14.48 11.54
C LEU A 147 11.26 -14.43 12.95
N PHE A 148 10.17 -13.70 13.17
CA PHE A 148 9.61 -13.52 14.51
C PHE A 148 9.17 -14.85 15.15
N PRO A 149 8.33 -15.69 14.51
CA PRO A 149 7.98 -16.99 15.08
C PRO A 149 9.19 -17.94 15.17
N SER A 150 10.13 -17.88 14.22
CA SER A 150 11.37 -18.66 14.26
C SER A 150 12.21 -18.35 15.49
N ILE A 151 12.40 -17.06 15.80
CA ILE A 151 13.12 -16.60 17.00
C ILE A 151 12.40 -17.08 18.27
N LEU A 152 11.06 -16.95 18.33
CA LEU A 152 10.30 -17.42 19.48
C LEU A 152 10.44 -18.93 19.71
N LEU A 153 10.44 -19.73 18.64
CA LEU A 153 10.65 -21.18 18.73
C LEU A 153 12.06 -21.55 19.16
N ILE A 154 13.09 -20.82 18.69
CA ILE A 154 14.48 -21.00 19.13
C ILE A 154 14.61 -20.65 20.62
N LEU A 155 14.11 -19.49 21.05
CA LEU A 155 14.15 -19.05 22.45
C LEU A 155 13.38 -20.02 23.37
N ARG A 156 12.25 -20.57 22.92
CA ARG A 156 11.52 -21.62 23.63
C ARG A 156 12.39 -22.85 23.90
N SER A 157 13.19 -23.25 22.90
CA SER A 157 14.03 -24.44 22.99
C SER A 157 15.30 -24.21 23.80
N TRP A 158 15.92 -23.03 23.67
CA TRP A 158 17.25 -22.76 24.22
C TRP A 158 17.26 -22.02 25.56
N ILE A 159 16.27 -21.18 25.85
CA ILE A 159 16.28 -20.28 27.02
C ILE A 159 15.15 -20.60 28.00
N TRP A 160 13.98 -20.99 27.50
CA TRP A 160 12.78 -21.09 28.33
C TRP A 160 12.30 -22.52 28.61
N ASP A 161 13.17 -23.53 28.44
CA ASP A 161 12.90 -24.94 28.78
C ASP A 161 11.54 -25.46 28.28
N GLY A 162 11.13 -25.02 27.08
CA GLY A 162 9.85 -25.40 26.47
C GLY A 162 8.63 -24.58 26.91
N CYS A 163 8.77 -23.50 27.69
CA CYS A 163 7.68 -22.62 28.12
C CYS A 163 7.83 -21.21 27.53
N LEU A 164 6.92 -20.76 26.66
CA LEU A 164 6.94 -19.40 26.12
C LEU A 164 6.38 -18.41 27.14
N PRO A 165 7.11 -17.34 27.50
CA PRO A 165 6.54 -16.28 28.33
C PRO A 165 5.39 -15.58 27.59
N ALA A 166 4.41 -15.08 28.34
CA ALA A 166 3.22 -14.44 27.76
C ALA A 166 3.58 -13.17 26.95
N PHE A 167 4.49 -12.35 27.46
CA PHE A 167 4.84 -11.06 26.86
C PHE A 167 5.41 -11.18 25.42
N PRO A 168 6.41 -12.03 25.11
CA PRO A 168 6.87 -12.25 23.74
C PRO A 168 5.78 -12.74 22.77
N VAL A 169 4.88 -13.60 23.24
CA VAL A 169 3.76 -14.10 22.42
C VAL A 169 2.76 -12.98 22.16
N GLN A 170 2.40 -12.20 23.17
CA GLN A 170 1.53 -11.02 23.02
C GLN A 170 2.14 -9.97 22.10
N LEU A 171 3.45 -9.74 22.17
CA LEU A 171 4.15 -8.82 21.27
C LEU A 171 4.05 -9.29 19.80
N TYR A 172 4.18 -10.60 19.57
CA TYR A 172 3.97 -11.17 18.23
C TYR A 172 2.52 -11.02 17.76
N GLN A 173 1.53 -11.26 18.63
CA GLN A 173 0.11 -11.06 18.29
C GLN A 173 -0.21 -9.58 18.01
N ALA A 174 0.36 -8.65 18.78
CA ALA A 174 0.22 -7.21 18.55
C ALA A 174 0.86 -6.80 17.22
N TRP A 175 1.99 -7.40 16.89
CA TRP A 175 2.64 -7.21 15.59
C TRP A 175 1.81 -7.77 14.43
N LEU A 176 1.16 -8.93 14.58
CA LEU A 176 0.24 -9.48 13.59
C LEU A 176 -0.97 -8.56 13.37
N LEU A 177 -1.57 -8.04 14.45
CA LEU A 177 -2.65 -7.06 14.35
C LEU A 177 -2.19 -5.81 13.57
N PHE A 178 -1.00 -5.29 13.89
CA PHE A 178 -0.42 -4.16 13.18
C PHE A 178 -0.18 -4.48 11.69
N LEU A 179 0.35 -5.67 11.38
CA LEU A 179 0.61 -6.15 10.03
C LEU A 179 -0.67 -6.21 9.19
N TYR A 180 -1.69 -6.94 9.65
CA TYR A 180 -2.91 -7.13 8.88
C TYR A 180 -3.70 -5.83 8.72
N THR A 181 -3.67 -4.95 9.72
CA THR A 181 -4.22 -3.59 9.60
C THR A 181 -3.48 -2.79 8.53
N GLY A 182 -2.14 -2.83 8.53
CA GLY A 182 -1.31 -2.15 7.54
C GLY A 182 -1.47 -2.69 6.11
N LEU A 183 -1.64 -4.01 5.95
CA LEU A 183 -1.94 -4.63 4.66
C LEU A 183 -3.33 -4.24 4.16
N ALA A 184 -4.35 -4.35 5.01
CA ALA A 184 -5.71 -4.01 4.64
C ALA A 184 -5.83 -2.53 4.19
N LEU A 185 -5.22 -1.60 4.92
CA LEU A 185 -5.23 -0.18 4.54
C LEU A 185 -4.52 0.06 3.20
N ARG A 186 -3.30 -0.49 3.01
CA ARG A 186 -2.55 -0.29 1.76
C ARG A 186 -3.23 -0.92 0.56
N GLU A 187 -3.78 -2.12 0.69
CA GLU A 187 -4.45 -2.82 -0.40
C GLU A 187 -5.79 -2.17 -0.77
N ASN A 188 -6.54 -1.61 0.19
CA ASN A 188 -7.72 -0.80 -0.12
C ASN A 188 -7.35 0.45 -0.91
N ILE A 189 -6.26 1.14 -0.54
CA ILE A 189 -5.78 2.30 -1.30
C ILE A 189 -5.36 1.88 -2.70
N LEU A 190 -4.64 0.77 -2.86
CA LEU A 190 -4.25 0.27 -4.18
C LEU A 190 -5.46 -0.09 -5.05
N ARG A 191 -6.49 -0.69 -4.46
CA ARG A 191 -7.73 -1.03 -5.15
C ARG A 191 -8.45 0.23 -5.68
N VAL A 192 -8.56 1.27 -4.85
CA VAL A 192 -9.14 2.56 -5.27
C VAL A 192 -8.29 3.24 -6.35
N ASN A 193 -6.97 3.01 -6.36
CA ASN A 193 -6.05 3.50 -7.39
C ASN A 193 -5.95 2.58 -8.64
N GLY A 194 -6.87 1.64 -8.82
CA GLY A 194 -7.00 0.85 -10.05
C GLY A 194 -6.25 -0.47 -10.08
N SER A 195 -5.72 -0.94 -8.94
CA SER A 195 -5.19 -2.30 -8.81
C SER A 195 -6.32 -3.33 -8.72
N ASP A 196 -6.23 -4.44 -9.45
CA ASP A 196 -7.30 -5.45 -9.51
C ASP A 196 -7.36 -6.40 -8.29
N ILE A 197 -7.26 -5.90 -7.05
CA ILE A 197 -7.22 -6.77 -5.87
C ILE A 197 -8.62 -7.33 -5.57
N ARG A 198 -8.76 -8.66 -5.52
CA ARG A 198 -10.05 -9.33 -5.23
C ARG A 198 -10.57 -9.00 -3.82
N PRO A 199 -11.90 -8.76 -3.65
CA PRO A 199 -12.47 -8.40 -2.34
C PRO A 199 -12.23 -9.45 -1.26
N TRP A 200 -12.31 -10.73 -1.60
CA TRP A 200 -12.13 -11.83 -0.64
C TRP A 200 -10.77 -11.77 0.06
N TRP A 201 -9.72 -11.35 -0.65
CA TRP A 201 -8.37 -11.22 -0.11
C TRP A 201 -8.30 -10.13 0.97
N ILE A 202 -9.01 -9.02 0.75
CA ILE A 202 -9.14 -7.94 1.74
C ILE A 202 -9.96 -8.42 2.94
N TYR A 203 -11.06 -9.16 2.72
CA TYR A 203 -11.84 -9.76 3.80
C TYR A 203 -11.02 -10.74 4.65
N HIS A 204 -10.15 -11.52 4.04
CA HIS A 204 -9.21 -12.39 4.77
C HIS A 204 -8.34 -11.58 5.76
N HIS A 205 -7.84 -10.41 5.36
CA HIS A 205 -7.08 -9.55 6.28
C HIS A 205 -7.93 -9.03 7.44
N TYR A 206 -9.19 -8.68 7.20
CA TYR A 206 -10.10 -8.27 8.28
C TYR A 206 -10.36 -9.41 9.27
N CYS A 207 -10.58 -10.63 8.78
CA CYS A 207 -10.71 -11.80 9.63
C CYS A 207 -9.42 -12.03 10.44
N ALA A 208 -8.25 -11.90 9.82
CA ALA A 208 -6.97 -12.04 10.51
C ALA A 208 -6.73 -10.95 11.58
N MET A 209 -7.17 -9.71 11.34
CA MET A 209 -7.15 -8.63 12.34
C MET A 209 -8.02 -8.98 13.54
N VAL A 210 -9.26 -9.45 13.32
CA VAL A 210 -10.17 -9.86 14.39
C VAL A 210 -9.58 -11.03 15.17
N MET A 211 -9.03 -12.03 14.49
CA MET A 211 -8.36 -13.17 15.12
C MET A 211 -7.17 -12.75 15.98
N ALA A 212 -6.32 -11.83 15.49
CA ALA A 212 -5.19 -11.30 16.25
C ALA A 212 -5.66 -10.51 17.48
N LEU A 213 -6.74 -9.73 17.36
CA LEU A 213 -7.33 -9.00 18.48
C LEU A 213 -7.90 -9.94 19.54
N VAL A 214 -8.67 -10.97 19.15
CA VAL A 214 -9.18 -11.99 20.07
C VAL A 214 -8.03 -12.73 20.76
N SER A 215 -6.99 -13.09 20.00
CA SER A 215 -5.80 -13.75 20.53
C SER A 215 -5.05 -12.90 21.56
N LEU A 216 -4.98 -11.57 21.38
CA LEU A 216 -4.40 -10.63 22.35
C LEU A 216 -5.15 -10.59 23.68
N THR A 217 -6.48 -10.72 23.63
CA THR A 217 -7.32 -10.73 24.84
C THR A 217 -7.28 -12.06 25.59
N TRP A 218 -6.67 -13.10 25.01
CA TRP A 218 -6.55 -14.41 25.64
C TRP A 218 -5.40 -14.44 26.64
N GLU A 219 -5.71 -14.50 27.94
CA GLU A 219 -4.68 -14.57 28.99
C GLU A 219 -3.91 -15.88 28.93
N ILE A 220 -2.60 -15.79 28.66
CA ILE A 220 -1.65 -16.89 28.88
C ILE A 220 -1.26 -16.88 30.36
N LYS A 221 -2.13 -17.37 31.25
CA LYS A 221 -1.76 -17.54 32.66
C LYS A 221 -0.64 -18.57 32.79
N GLY A 222 0.40 -18.21 33.55
CA GLY A 222 1.45 -19.14 33.97
C GLY A 222 0.87 -20.20 34.89
N GLN A 223 0.37 -21.30 34.31
CA GLN A 223 -0.18 -22.42 35.05
C GLN A 223 0.88 -23.51 35.25
N PRO A 224 0.78 -24.33 36.30
CA PRO A 224 1.57 -25.55 36.38
C PRO A 224 1.29 -26.41 35.13
N ASN A 225 2.34 -26.94 34.50
CA ASN A 225 2.36 -27.64 33.20
C ASN A 225 2.27 -26.74 31.94
N CYS A 226 3.05 -25.66 31.92
CA CYS A 226 3.16 -24.72 30.80
C CYS A 226 3.39 -25.39 29.42
N ASN A 227 4.29 -26.37 29.33
CA ASN A 227 4.68 -26.99 28.06
C ASN A 227 3.49 -27.68 27.35
N GLN A 228 2.67 -28.45 28.08
CA GLN A 228 1.49 -29.11 27.52
C GLN A 228 0.37 -28.14 27.14
N LYS A 229 0.14 -27.10 27.96
CA LYS A 229 -0.93 -26.11 27.69
C LYS A 229 -0.61 -25.17 26.54
N GLN A 230 0.66 -24.95 26.22
CA GLN A 230 1.09 -24.12 25.10
C GLN A 230 1.28 -24.86 23.79
N ARG A 231 0.84 -26.12 23.68
CA ARG A 231 0.95 -26.88 22.43
C ARG A 231 0.29 -26.18 21.26
N GLY A 232 -0.88 -25.55 21.47
CA GLY A 232 -1.57 -24.77 20.43
C GLY A 232 -0.75 -23.56 19.94
N VAL A 233 -0.09 -22.85 20.86
CA VAL A 233 0.78 -21.71 20.52
C VAL A 233 2.00 -22.19 19.73
N GLN A 234 2.60 -23.32 20.13
CA GLN A 234 3.72 -23.92 19.40
C GLN A 234 3.32 -24.28 17.96
N LEU A 235 2.20 -24.98 17.78
CA LEU A 235 1.68 -25.37 16.47
C LEU A 235 1.37 -24.14 15.62
N PHE A 236 0.77 -23.11 16.21
CA PHE A 236 0.52 -21.83 15.52
C PHE A 236 1.82 -21.16 15.05
N LEU A 237 2.87 -21.12 15.87
CA LEU A 237 4.17 -20.54 15.49
C LEU A 237 4.86 -21.36 14.39
N GLN A 238 4.77 -22.69 14.45
CA GLN A 238 5.28 -23.57 13.39
C GLN A 238 4.53 -23.36 12.07
N TRP A 239 3.20 -23.30 12.14
CA TRP A 239 2.35 -22.95 11.00
C TRP A 239 2.69 -21.56 10.44
N ALA A 240 2.87 -20.56 11.29
CA ALA A 240 3.23 -19.21 10.88
C ALA A 240 4.61 -19.17 10.18
N MET A 241 5.57 -19.96 10.64
CA MET A 241 6.86 -20.12 9.95
C MET A 241 6.68 -20.70 8.55
N MET A 242 5.88 -21.76 8.40
CA MET A 242 5.58 -22.38 7.10
C MET A 242 4.86 -21.39 6.17
N GLN A 243 3.90 -20.64 6.70
CA GLN A 243 3.24 -19.54 5.98
C GLN A 243 4.24 -18.45 5.57
N GLY A 244 5.17 -18.06 6.43
CA GLY A 244 6.21 -17.08 6.12
C GLY A 244 7.10 -17.50 4.95
N VAL A 245 7.49 -18.77 4.88
CA VAL A 245 8.23 -19.32 3.73
C VAL A 245 7.38 -19.23 2.46
N SER A 246 6.12 -19.65 2.54
CA SER A 246 5.17 -19.56 1.42
C SER A 246 5.03 -18.12 0.92
N MET A 247 4.86 -17.15 1.83
CA MET A 247 4.76 -15.73 1.50
C MET A 247 5.99 -15.21 0.75
N LEU A 248 7.20 -15.58 1.17
CA LEU A 248 8.44 -15.15 0.50
C LEU A 248 8.56 -15.73 -0.91
N LEU A 249 8.26 -17.02 -1.08
CA LEU A 249 8.29 -17.69 -2.38
C LEU A 249 7.23 -17.11 -3.33
N GLN A 250 6.00 -16.94 -2.83
CA GLN A 250 4.91 -16.33 -3.59
C GLN A 250 5.27 -14.90 -4.00
N ASN A 251 5.78 -14.07 -3.07
CA ASN A 251 6.16 -12.69 -3.36
C ASN A 251 7.26 -12.60 -4.43
N ARG A 252 8.21 -13.54 -4.47
CA ARG A 252 9.26 -13.59 -5.49
C ARG A 252 8.70 -14.04 -6.84
N TYR A 253 8.10 -15.23 -6.88
CA TYR A 253 7.65 -15.87 -8.11
C TYR A 253 6.50 -15.10 -8.78
N GLN A 254 5.45 -14.79 -8.01
CA GLN A 254 4.25 -14.15 -8.56
C GLN A 254 4.55 -12.72 -9.03
N ARG A 255 5.49 -12.02 -8.37
CA ARG A 255 5.89 -10.66 -8.78
C ARG A 255 6.71 -10.66 -10.06
N GLN A 256 7.65 -11.60 -10.22
CA GLN A 256 8.39 -11.78 -11.47
C GLN A 256 7.43 -12.03 -12.64
N ARG A 257 6.50 -12.98 -12.48
CA ARG A 257 5.49 -13.28 -13.50
C ARG A 257 4.61 -12.07 -13.82
N LEU A 258 4.21 -11.31 -12.79
CA LEU A 258 3.41 -10.11 -12.98
C LEU A 258 4.17 -9.05 -13.80
N TYR A 259 5.47 -8.84 -13.54
CA TYR A 259 6.28 -7.93 -14.35
C TYR A 259 6.37 -8.37 -15.81
N THR A 260 6.55 -9.67 -16.08
CA THR A 260 6.52 -10.20 -17.45
C THR A 260 5.16 -9.95 -18.11
N ARG A 261 4.04 -10.19 -17.41
CA ARG A 261 2.70 -9.93 -17.95
C ARG A 261 2.45 -8.45 -18.24
N ILE A 262 2.97 -7.54 -17.39
CA ILE A 262 2.89 -6.10 -17.62
C ILE A 262 3.69 -5.72 -18.87
N ALA A 263 4.91 -6.25 -19.04
CA ALA A 263 5.74 -6.01 -20.23
C ALA A 263 5.09 -6.53 -21.53
N LEU A 264 4.34 -7.63 -21.43
CA LEU A 264 3.56 -8.21 -22.53
C LEU A 264 2.19 -7.54 -22.75
N GLY A 265 1.82 -6.52 -21.98
CA GLY A 265 0.50 -5.86 -22.07
C GLY A 265 -0.68 -6.72 -21.57
N LYS A 266 -0.42 -7.86 -20.91
CA LYS A 266 -1.43 -8.82 -20.41
C LYS A 266 -1.87 -8.55 -18.96
N ALA A 267 -1.39 -7.49 -18.34
CA ALA A 267 -1.72 -7.06 -16.98
C ALA A 267 -1.55 -5.53 -16.84
N LYS A 268 -2.28 -4.91 -15.92
CA LYS A 268 -2.21 -3.46 -15.72
C LYS A 268 -0.96 -3.11 -14.91
N ARG A 269 -0.38 -1.94 -15.18
CA ARG A 269 0.80 -1.44 -14.46
C ARG A 269 0.54 -1.25 -12.95
N MET A 270 -0.70 -1.02 -12.55
CA MET A 270 -1.12 -0.86 -11.15
C MET A 270 -1.42 -2.18 -10.43
N ASP A 271 -1.50 -3.31 -11.14
CA ASP A 271 -1.77 -4.60 -10.51
C ASP A 271 -0.64 -4.98 -9.57
N VAL A 272 -0.99 -5.62 -8.46
CA VAL A 272 -0.03 -6.15 -7.48
C VAL A 272 -0.21 -7.65 -7.34
N VAL A 273 0.71 -8.30 -6.62
CA VAL A 273 0.54 -9.70 -6.26
C VAL A 273 -0.44 -9.80 -5.09
N TRP A 274 -1.51 -10.58 -5.24
CA TRP A 274 -2.34 -11.07 -4.15
C TRP A 274 -2.50 -12.59 -4.25
N GLY A 275 -2.96 -13.24 -3.18
CA GLY A 275 -2.84 -14.69 -2.94
C GLY A 275 -3.42 -15.67 -4.00
N GLU A 276 -4.00 -15.19 -5.11
CA GLU A 276 -4.54 -16.02 -6.19
C GLU A 276 -4.10 -15.65 -7.61
N THR A 277 -3.71 -14.42 -7.92
CA THR A 277 -3.65 -13.97 -9.35
C THR A 277 -2.35 -14.16 -10.08
N ALA A 278 -1.44 -14.96 -9.54
CA ALA A 278 -0.48 -15.63 -10.41
C ALA A 278 -1.03 -16.91 -11.05
N GLY A 279 -2.18 -17.43 -10.64
CA GLY A 279 -2.78 -18.61 -11.23
C GLY A 279 -3.47 -18.30 -12.55
N VAL A 280 -3.06 -18.95 -13.63
CA VAL A 280 -4.02 -19.42 -14.63
C VAL A 280 -4.96 -20.41 -13.92
N ASP A 281 -6.20 -20.53 -14.36
CA ASP A 281 -7.11 -21.60 -13.92
C ASP A 281 -6.34 -22.94 -13.93
N GLY A 282 -6.09 -23.51 -12.75
CA GLY A 282 -5.33 -24.76 -12.60
C GLY A 282 -4.18 -24.77 -11.59
N GLN A 283 -3.60 -23.62 -11.20
CA GLN A 283 -2.45 -23.60 -10.26
C GLN A 283 -2.84 -23.65 -8.77
N LEU A 284 -4.13 -23.46 -8.45
CA LEU A 284 -4.69 -23.71 -7.12
C LEU A 284 -4.50 -25.17 -6.68
N TRP A 285 -4.50 -26.11 -7.64
CA TRP A 285 -4.36 -27.54 -7.38
C TRP A 285 -2.99 -27.94 -6.82
N LEU A 286 -1.94 -27.13 -7.03
CA LEU A 286 -0.59 -27.39 -6.50
C LEU A 286 -0.35 -26.69 -5.14
N LEU A 287 -0.99 -25.54 -4.92
CA LEU A 287 -0.88 -24.74 -3.70
C LEU A 287 -1.80 -25.24 -2.58
N CYS A 288 -2.98 -25.75 -2.90
CA CYS A 288 -3.88 -26.38 -1.92
C CYS A 288 -3.20 -27.55 -1.17
N PRO A 289 -2.55 -28.52 -1.83
CA PRO A 289 -1.82 -29.57 -1.13
C PRO A 289 -0.75 -29.01 -0.19
N ILE A 290 0.02 -28.00 -0.59
CA ILE A 290 1.05 -27.41 0.28
C ILE A 290 0.41 -26.71 1.48
N LEU A 291 -0.67 -25.96 1.27
CA LEU A 291 -1.39 -25.25 2.33
C LEU A 291 -2.09 -26.19 3.31
N PHE A 292 -2.62 -27.34 2.85
CA PHE A 292 -3.34 -28.31 3.68
C PHE A 292 -2.43 -29.41 4.25
N ILE A 293 -1.43 -29.92 3.51
CA ILE A 293 -0.48 -30.93 4.00
C ILE A 293 0.44 -30.34 5.08
N LEU A 294 0.85 -29.07 4.95
CA LEU A 294 1.60 -28.38 6.01
C LEU A 294 0.73 -28.03 7.24
N GLN A 295 -0.59 -28.15 7.17
CA GLN A 295 -1.50 -27.97 8.31
C GLN A 295 -1.82 -29.29 9.05
N VAL A 296 -1.37 -30.43 8.52
CA VAL A 296 -1.67 -31.78 9.04
C VAL A 296 -0.48 -32.39 9.81
N ILE A 297 0.65 -31.67 9.93
CA ILE A 297 1.83 -32.07 10.72
C ILE A 297 1.90 -31.25 12.01
#